data_AF-A0A5E4ID81-F1
#
_entry.id   AF-A0A5E4ID81-F1
#
_cell.length_a   1.000
_cell.length_b   1.000
_cell.length_c   1.000
_cell.angle_alpha   90.00
_cell.angle_beta   90.00
_cell.angle_gamma   90.00
#
_symmetry.space_group_name_H-M   'P 1'
#
loop_
_entity.id
_entity.type
_entity.pdbx_description
1 polymer ?
#
loop_
_entity_poly.entity_id
_entity_poly.type
_entity_poly.pdbx_seq_one_letter_code
_entity_poly.pdbx_strand_id
1 'polypeptide(L)'
;MKANRKFIEGDERAVSAVIGVILMVAITVAIAATVYVYVSGMIGGTQNKAPNMAFNKQTTPNPGLTLVSADPGLTWSDFAVTGNGTDTFTGSVLAGQFITLSGTTGTITIRYIPTNTLMGTWTWA
;
A
#
# COMPACT_ATOMS: atom_id res chain seq x y z
N MET A 1 -6.64 -73.16 22.59
CA MET A 1 -6.44 -71.96 21.75
C MET A 1 -6.48 -70.71 22.64
N LYS A 2 -5.35 -70.05 22.94
CA LYS A 2 -5.33 -68.86 23.84
C LYS A 2 -4.12 -67.92 23.62
N ALA A 3 -3.64 -67.75 22.39
CA ALA A 3 -2.37 -67.07 22.09
C ALA A 3 -2.47 -65.62 21.52
N ASN A 4 -3.66 -64.99 21.46
CA ASN A 4 -3.80 -63.73 20.69
C ASN A 4 -4.12 -62.45 21.51
N ARG A 5 -4.16 -62.49 22.85
CA ARG A 5 -4.50 -61.29 23.65
C ARG A 5 -3.34 -60.34 23.93
N LYS A 6 -2.10 -60.82 23.90
CA LYS A 6 -0.91 -60.03 24.30
C LYS A 6 -0.53 -58.95 23.27
N PHE A 7 -0.99 -59.06 22.03
CA PHE A 7 -0.72 -58.06 20.98
C PHE A 7 -1.65 -56.84 21.06
N ILE A 8 -2.88 -56.99 21.56
CA ILE A 8 -3.87 -55.90 21.63
C ILE A 8 -3.49 -54.86 22.69
N GLU A 9 -2.98 -55.29 23.86
CA GLU A 9 -2.56 -54.38 24.94
C GLU A 9 -1.28 -53.58 24.61
N GLY A 10 -0.47 -54.06 23.65
CA GLY A 10 0.72 -53.35 23.15
C GLY A 10 0.37 -52.23 22.17
N ASP A 11 -0.61 -52.47 21.30
CA ASP A 11 -1.05 -51.51 20.28
C ASP A 11 -1.78 -50.30 20.89
N GLU A 12 -2.61 -50.49 21.91
CA GLU A 12 -3.32 -49.38 22.57
C GLU A 12 -2.38 -48.36 23.25
N ARG A 13 -1.22 -48.81 23.75
CA ARG A 13 -0.21 -47.92 24.34
C ARG A 13 0.61 -47.17 23.28
N ALA A 14 0.75 -47.73 22.08
CA ALA A 14 1.44 -47.08 20.96
C ALA A 14 0.59 -45.98 20.31
N VAL A 15 -0.75 -46.12 20.33
CA VAL A 15 -1.69 -45.16 19.74
C VAL A 15 -1.67 -43.79 20.45
N SER A 16 -1.38 -43.73 21.75
CA SER A 16 -1.28 -42.45 22.48
C SER A 16 -0.02 -41.64 22.15
N ALA A 17 1.10 -42.30 21.89
CA ALA A 17 2.35 -41.64 21.51
C ALA A 17 2.22 -40.94 20.15
N VAL A 18 1.56 -41.59 19.18
CA VAL A 18 1.37 -41.04 17.83
C VAL A 18 0.34 -39.91 17.83
N ILE A 19 -0.76 -40.04 18.57
CA ILE A 19 -1.78 -38.99 18.64
C ILE A 19 -1.20 -37.70 19.25
N GLY A 20 -0.36 -37.80 20.28
CA GLY A 20 0.31 -36.64 20.87
C GLY A 20 1.18 -35.88 19.86
N VAL A 21 1.93 -36.61 19.03
CA VAL A 21 2.77 -36.02 17.98
C VAL A 21 1.92 -35.35 16.90
N ILE A 22 0.84 -36.00 16.45
CA ILE A 22 -0.06 -35.41 15.44
C ILE A 22 -0.68 -34.10 15.96
N LEU A 23 -1.13 -34.08 17.21
CA LEU A 23 -1.73 -32.88 17.82
C LEU A 23 -0.71 -31.74 17.98
N MET A 24 0.51 -32.06 18.41
CA MET A 24 1.58 -31.07 18.54
C MET A 24 1.98 -30.47 17.18
N VAL A 25 2.14 -31.33 16.17
CA VAL A 25 2.49 -30.90 14.81
C VAL A 25 1.35 -30.07 14.20
N ALA A 26 0.10 -30.48 14.39
CA ALA A 26 -1.05 -29.76 13.84
C ALA A 26 -1.13 -28.30 14.34
N ILE A 27 -0.97 -28.09 15.66
CA ILE A 27 -1.06 -26.74 16.25
C ILE A 27 0.14 -25.90 15.84
N THR A 28 1.35 -26.47 15.86
CA THR A 28 2.56 -25.71 15.49
C THR A 28 2.56 -25.31 14.01
N VAL A 29 2.10 -26.17 13.11
CA VAL A 29 1.97 -25.84 11.68
C VAL A 29 0.93 -24.75 11.46
N ALA A 30 -0.21 -24.80 12.17
CA ALA A 30 -1.23 -23.76 12.09
C ALA A 30 -0.71 -22.38 12.57
N ILE A 31 0.00 -22.36 13.70
CA ILE A 31 0.61 -21.12 14.22
C ILE A 31 1.70 -20.62 13.28
N ALA A 32 2.58 -21.49 12.80
CA ALA A 32 3.65 -21.11 11.87
C ALA A 32 3.10 -20.52 10.57
N ALA A 33 2.05 -21.12 10.00
CA ALA A 33 1.41 -20.63 8.79
C ALA A 33 0.76 -19.26 8.98
N THR A 34 0.02 -19.07 10.09
CA THR A 34 -0.64 -17.79 10.37
C THR A 34 0.35 -16.68 10.67
N VAL A 35 1.42 -16.96 11.42
CA VAL A 35 2.51 -16.01 11.66
C VAL A 35 3.24 -15.68 10.35
N TYR A 36 3.47 -16.66 9.47
CA TYR A 36 4.07 -16.41 8.16
C TYR A 36 3.22 -15.46 7.32
N VAL A 37 1.90 -15.64 7.26
CA VAL A 37 1.01 -14.74 6.52
C VAL A 37 0.97 -13.34 7.15
N TYR A 38 0.91 -13.26 8.48
CA TYR A 38 0.91 -11.98 9.19
C TYR A 38 2.22 -11.20 8.98
N VAL A 39 3.36 -11.87 9.14
CA VAL A 39 4.68 -11.29 8.92
C VAL A 39 4.92 -10.99 7.44
N SER A 40 4.50 -11.86 6.53
CA SER A 40 4.58 -11.61 5.08
C SER A 40 3.70 -10.43 4.66
N GLY A 41 2.53 -10.23 5.27
CA GLY A 41 1.69 -9.05 5.03
C GLY A 41 2.29 -7.76 5.61
N MET A 42 3.14 -7.87 6.63
CA MET A 42 3.85 -6.74 7.25
C MET A 42 5.18 -6.42 6.57
N ILE A 43 5.88 -7.42 6.01
CA ILE A 43 7.11 -7.29 5.22
C ILE A 43 6.77 -6.97 3.74
N GLY A 44 5.59 -7.37 3.30
CA GLY A 44 5.04 -7.15 1.95
C GLY A 44 4.59 -5.71 1.73
N GLY A 45 5.57 -4.81 1.69
CA GLY A 45 5.42 -3.43 1.28
C GLY A 45 5.25 -2.50 2.47
N THR A 46 6.18 -1.55 2.59
CA THR A 46 5.77 -0.18 2.92
C THR A 46 4.57 0.09 2.03
N GLN A 47 3.38 0.12 2.62
CA GLN A 47 2.21 0.70 1.98
C GLN A 47 2.65 2.13 1.69
N ASN A 48 3.22 2.36 0.49
CA ASN A 48 3.51 3.69 0.02
C ASN A 48 2.13 4.32 0.00
N LYS A 49 1.83 5.08 1.04
CA LYS A 49 0.58 5.79 1.13
C LYS A 49 0.76 6.99 0.24
N ALA A 50 -0.21 7.25 -0.62
CA ALA A 50 -0.20 8.49 -1.38
C ALA A 50 -0.14 9.66 -0.37
N PRO A 51 0.76 10.63 -0.60
CA PRO A 51 0.90 11.78 0.27
C PRO A 51 -0.38 12.59 0.29
N ASN A 52 -0.65 13.23 1.42
CA ASN A 52 -1.73 14.18 1.51
C ASN A 52 -1.29 15.53 0.93
N MET A 53 -1.98 16.00 -0.10
CA MET A 53 -1.76 17.32 -0.67
C MET A 53 -3.10 17.98 -0.96
N ALA A 54 -3.22 19.25 -0.63
CA ALA A 54 -4.39 20.05 -0.93
C ALA A 54 -4.06 21.08 -2.01
N PHE A 55 -4.88 21.12 -3.05
CA PHE A 55 -4.71 22.05 -4.16
C PHE A 55 -5.91 23.00 -4.25
N ASN A 56 -5.64 24.27 -4.51
CA ASN A 56 -6.64 25.29 -4.76
C ASN A 56 -6.65 25.63 -6.25
N LYS A 57 -7.83 25.50 -6.87
CA LYS A 57 -8.05 25.92 -8.26
C LYS A 57 -8.18 27.44 -8.31
N GLN A 58 -7.24 28.09 -9.00
CA GLN A 58 -7.29 29.52 -9.28
C GLN A 58 -7.73 29.76 -10.73
N THR A 59 -8.66 30.69 -10.93
CA THR A 59 -9.16 31.08 -12.27
C THR A 59 -8.75 32.50 -12.65
N THR A 60 -8.50 33.37 -11.66
CA THR A 60 -8.18 34.80 -11.84
C THR A 60 -7.07 35.18 -10.87
N PRO A 61 -6.06 35.99 -11.23
CA PRO A 61 -5.81 36.61 -12.54
C PRO A 61 -5.11 35.68 -13.55
N ASN A 62 -4.48 34.60 -13.09
CA ASN A 62 -3.84 33.59 -13.93
C ASN A 62 -4.46 32.21 -13.64
N PRO A 63 -4.97 31.48 -14.63
CA PRO A 63 -5.50 30.13 -14.43
C PRO A 63 -4.39 29.16 -14.03
N GLY A 64 -4.63 28.39 -12.99
CA GLY A 64 -3.65 27.44 -12.48
C GLY A 64 -4.02 26.90 -11.10
N LEU A 65 -3.12 26.09 -10.55
CA LEU A 65 -3.34 25.36 -9.32
C LEU A 65 -2.33 25.78 -8.25
N THR A 66 -2.80 26.31 -7.14
CA THR A 66 -1.94 26.63 -5.99
C THR A 66 -1.88 25.44 -5.04
N LEU A 67 -0.69 24.98 -4.70
CA LEU A 67 -0.50 23.98 -3.65
C LEU A 67 -0.69 24.63 -2.27
N VAL A 68 -1.71 24.23 -1.52
CA VAL A 68 -2.06 24.80 -0.21
C VAL A 68 -1.29 24.11 0.91
N SER A 69 -1.18 22.79 0.82
CA SER A 69 -0.44 21.97 1.80
C SER A 69 0.04 20.68 1.15
N ALA A 70 1.15 20.15 1.67
CA ALA A 70 1.73 18.88 1.28
C ALA A 70 2.46 18.26 2.47
N ASP A 71 2.54 16.93 2.53
CA ASP A 71 3.37 16.25 3.51
C ASP A 71 4.87 16.61 3.31
N PRO A 72 5.67 16.73 4.39
CA PRO A 72 7.07 17.11 4.29
C PRO A 72 7.92 16.01 3.63
N GLY A 73 8.97 16.40 2.90
CA GLY A 73 9.94 15.47 2.30
C GLY A 73 9.54 14.92 0.92
N LEU A 74 8.49 15.45 0.31
CA LEU A 74 8.05 15.08 -1.03
C LEU A 74 8.86 15.76 -2.12
N THR A 75 9.02 15.07 -3.26
CA THR A 75 9.72 15.57 -4.43
C THR A 75 8.82 15.53 -5.66
N TRP A 76 8.90 16.56 -6.53
CA TRP A 76 8.08 16.63 -7.74
C TRP A 76 8.38 15.50 -8.74
N SER A 77 9.54 14.83 -8.64
CA SER A 77 9.86 13.63 -9.42
C SER A 77 8.94 12.45 -9.16
N ASP A 78 8.27 12.41 -8.01
CA ASP A 78 7.32 11.34 -7.68
C ASP A 78 5.90 11.64 -8.19
N PHE A 79 5.69 12.78 -8.86
CA PHE A 79 4.38 13.21 -9.35
C PHE A 79 4.38 13.40 -10.86
N ALA A 80 3.38 12.82 -11.51
CA ALA A 80 3.05 13.13 -12.89
C ALA A 80 2.00 14.23 -12.91
N VAL A 81 2.42 15.44 -13.27
CA VAL A 81 1.52 16.57 -13.54
C VAL A 81 1.31 16.64 -15.05
N THR A 82 0.08 16.40 -15.52
CA THR A 82 -0.26 16.48 -16.94
C THR A 82 -1.32 17.54 -17.14
N GLY A 83 -1.00 18.55 -17.97
CA GLY A 83 -1.91 19.61 -18.37
C GLY A 83 -1.35 20.44 -19.51
N ASN A 84 -2.20 21.31 -20.08
CA ASN A 84 -1.80 22.14 -21.22
C ASN A 84 -0.74 23.15 -20.77
N GLY A 85 0.49 22.98 -21.25
CA GLY A 85 1.69 23.77 -20.91
C GLY A 85 1.93 23.98 -19.41
N THR A 86 1.90 22.89 -18.65
CA THR A 86 2.29 22.88 -17.24
C THR A 86 3.80 23.01 -17.09
N ASP A 87 4.25 23.92 -16.22
CA ASP A 87 5.65 24.01 -15.81
C ASP A 87 6.15 22.67 -15.25
N THR A 88 7.35 22.26 -15.65
CA THR A 88 8.02 21.10 -15.05
C THR A 88 8.66 21.53 -13.74
N PHE A 89 8.05 21.16 -12.63
CA PHE A 89 8.62 21.41 -11.30
C PHE A 89 9.73 20.39 -11.01
N THR A 90 10.92 20.89 -10.69
CA THR A 90 12.04 20.07 -10.23
C THR A 90 12.37 20.40 -8.78
N GLY A 91 12.55 19.39 -7.93
CA GLY A 91 12.95 19.55 -6.53
C GLY A 91 11.83 19.26 -5.52
N SER A 92 11.97 19.80 -4.32
CA SER A 92 11.04 19.54 -3.21
C SER A 92 9.68 20.20 -3.42
N VAL A 93 8.64 19.50 -2.96
CA VAL A 93 7.26 19.97 -2.94
C VAL A 93 7.08 20.85 -1.69
N LEU A 94 6.67 22.10 -1.90
CA LEU A 94 6.45 23.09 -0.85
C LEU A 94 5.09 23.76 -1.02
N ALA A 95 4.42 24.04 0.10
CA ALA A 95 3.19 24.82 0.09
C ALA A 95 3.45 26.22 -0.51
N GLY A 96 2.48 26.72 -1.28
CA GLY A 96 2.55 28.00 -1.99
C GLY A 96 3.05 27.91 -3.43
N GLN A 97 3.52 26.75 -3.89
CA GLN A 97 3.91 26.58 -5.30
C GLN A 97 2.68 26.68 -6.22
N PHE A 98 2.84 27.40 -7.33
CA PHE A 98 1.78 27.64 -8.30
C PHE A 98 2.06 26.91 -9.61
N ILE A 99 1.19 25.98 -9.97
CA ILE A 99 1.21 25.27 -11.24
C ILE A 99 0.41 26.09 -12.24
N THR A 100 1.08 26.65 -13.24
CA THR A 100 0.43 27.41 -14.30
C THR A 100 -0.32 26.49 -15.26
N LEU A 101 -1.49 26.95 -15.71
CA LEU A 101 -2.12 26.41 -16.91
C LEU A 101 -1.70 27.31 -18.08
N SER A 102 -1.13 26.75 -19.14
CA SER A 102 -0.91 27.50 -20.37
C SER A 102 -2.23 27.67 -21.12
N GLY A 103 -2.77 28.89 -21.07
CA GLY A 103 -4.03 29.28 -21.69
C GLY A 103 -5.17 29.43 -20.68
N THR A 104 -6.34 29.88 -21.16
CA THR A 104 -7.55 30.10 -20.34
C THR A 104 -8.41 28.86 -20.17
N THR A 105 -8.20 27.82 -20.98
CA THR A 105 -8.97 26.58 -20.96
C THR A 105 -8.04 25.37 -20.95
N GLY A 106 -8.42 24.32 -20.22
CA GLY A 106 -7.61 23.11 -20.14
C GLY A 106 -7.87 22.29 -18.88
N THR A 107 -7.15 21.18 -18.77
CA THR A 107 -7.27 20.25 -17.65
C THR A 107 -5.89 20.00 -17.07
N ILE A 108 -5.76 20.10 -15.75
CA ILE A 108 -4.56 19.67 -15.01
C ILE A 108 -4.94 18.41 -14.23
N THR A 109 -4.14 17.36 -14.39
CA THR A 109 -4.23 16.11 -13.64
C THR A 109 -2.95 15.91 -12.86
N ILE A 110 -3.07 15.49 -11.60
CA ILE A 110 -1.92 15.19 -10.74
C ILE A 110 -2.04 13.75 -10.26
N ARG A 111 -0.99 12.97 -10.50
CA ARG A 111 -0.91 11.56 -10.10
C ARG A 111 0.39 11.31 -9.33
N TYR A 112 0.29 10.60 -8.21
CA TYR A 112 1.44 10.10 -7.50
C TYR A 112 1.92 8.79 -8.15
N ILE A 113 3.14 8.79 -8.68
CA ILE A 113 3.71 7.71 -9.49
C ILE A 113 3.92 6.42 -8.67
N PRO A 114 4.52 6.46 -7.46
CA PRO A 114 4.85 5.24 -6.70
C PRO A 114 3.65 4.36 -6.36
N THR A 115 2.45 4.94 -6.24
CA THR A 115 1.22 4.21 -5.88
C THR A 115 0.16 4.27 -6.97
N ASN A 116 0.51 4.87 -8.12
CA ASN A 116 -0.40 5.12 -9.23
C ASN A 116 -1.72 5.81 -8.80
N THR A 117 -1.68 6.63 -7.75
CA THR A 117 -2.88 7.23 -7.15
C THR A 117 -3.18 8.58 -7.82
N LEU A 118 -4.41 8.74 -8.33
CA LEU A 118 -4.90 10.02 -8.83
C LEU A 118 -5.19 10.95 -7.64
N MET A 119 -4.52 12.09 -7.59
CA MET A 119 -4.68 13.08 -6.53
C MET A 119 -5.80 14.07 -6.84
N GLY A 120 -6.01 14.35 -8.13
CA GLY A 120 -7.12 15.15 -8.58
C GLY A 120 -7.02 15.53 -10.05
N THR A 121 -8.15 16.02 -10.55
CA THR A 121 -8.30 16.58 -11.89
C THR A 121 -9.03 17.91 -11.76
N TRP A 122 -8.45 18.97 -12.30
CA TRP A 122 -9.02 20.31 -12.31
C TRP A 122 -9.18 20.77 -13.75
N THR A 123 -10.37 21.23 -14.10
CA THR A 123 -10.71 21.69 -15.45
C THR A 123 -11.03 23.17 -15.43
N TRP A 124 -10.58 23.90 -16.44
CA TRP A 124 -10.90 25.29 -16.71
C TRP A 124 -11.67 25.35 -18.03
N ALA A 125 -12.82 26.03 -17.99
CA ALA A 125 -13.73 26.21 -19.10
C ALA A 125 -13.57 27.60 -19.71
#